data_AF-A0A7C6AYE3-F1
#
_entry.id   AF-A0A7C6AYE3-F1
#
_cell.length_a   1.000
_cell.length_b   1.000
_cell.length_c   1.000
_cell.angle_alpha   90.00
_cell.angle_beta   90.00
_cell.angle_gamma   90.00
#
_symmetry.space_group_name_H-M   'P 1'
#
loop_
_entity.id
_entity.type
_entity.pdbx_description
1 polymer ?
#
loop_
_entity_poly.entity_id
_entity_poly.type
_entity_poly.pdbx_seq_one_letter_code
_entity_poly.pdbx_strand_id
1 'polypeptide(L)'
;MENKEPLCLKCARRGKTCCQICEIYVTPGDVERIQTFTGRHDFYEFRLPQDPRYLDQDDDPEWARCVFRPDGSRRVLRRTQSGDCLFLGASGCQLPWEVRPLVCRLYPVEYTATGLKMDLADGCPVDLLPPGQDLLSALGLTCAQAEVWHRQLYAEIRMEPHLLTNGPTELERIQTLRLDRPGQEASIPGGLSRPPTPTPAGTPANSSAGTQACGAGKTASYPQSMPKVA
;
A
#
# COMPACT_ATOMS: atom_id res chain seq x y z
N MET A 1 28.23 -13.09 -20.71
CA MET A 1 27.47 -12.82 -19.49
C MET A 1 26.28 -13.77 -19.50
N GLU A 2 26.22 -14.70 -18.56
CA GLU A 2 25.13 -15.65 -18.48
C GLU A 2 23.86 -14.89 -18.09
N ASN A 3 22.90 -14.81 -19.02
CA ASN A 3 21.67 -14.05 -18.84
C ASN A 3 20.79 -14.83 -17.86
N LYS A 4 21.02 -14.63 -16.56
CA LYS A 4 20.30 -15.31 -15.49
C LYS A 4 18.83 -14.93 -15.59
N GLU A 5 17.99 -15.93 -15.86
CA GLU A 5 16.56 -15.76 -16.02
C GLU A 5 15.94 -15.07 -14.79
N PRO A 6 15.16 -13.99 -14.96
CA PRO A 6 14.58 -13.25 -13.84
C PRO A 6 13.57 -14.13 -13.09
N LEU A 7 13.50 -13.99 -11.77
CA LEU A 7 12.64 -14.82 -10.92
C LEU A 7 11.18 -14.78 -11.37
N CYS A 8 10.67 -13.61 -11.79
CA CYS A 8 9.31 -13.48 -12.30
C CYS A 8 9.01 -14.38 -13.52
N LEU A 9 9.99 -14.59 -14.41
CA LEU A 9 9.84 -15.50 -15.55
C LEU A 9 9.78 -16.97 -15.08
N LYS A 10 10.61 -17.34 -14.09
CA LYS A 10 10.53 -18.66 -13.46
C LYS A 10 9.17 -18.89 -12.80
N CYS A 11 8.64 -17.88 -12.10
CA CYS A 11 7.31 -17.93 -11.50
C CYS A 11 6.21 -18.10 -12.57
N ALA A 12 6.29 -17.34 -13.67
CA ALA A 12 5.31 -17.40 -14.75
C ALA A 12 5.17 -18.81 -15.33
N ARG A 13 6.28 -19.54 -15.50
CA ARG A 13 6.26 -20.93 -16.00
C ARG A 13 5.62 -21.93 -15.04
N ARG A 14 5.56 -21.64 -13.73
CA ARG A 14 4.94 -22.53 -12.73
C ARG A 14 3.43 -22.30 -12.59
N GLY A 15 2.87 -21.23 -13.16
CA GLY A 15 1.43 -20.97 -13.18
C GLY A 15 0.79 -20.49 -11.86
N LYS A 16 1.60 -20.02 -10.89
CA LYS A 16 1.12 -19.35 -9.67
C LYS A 16 1.95 -18.11 -9.38
N THR A 17 1.59 -17.00 -10.01
CA THR A 17 2.30 -15.72 -9.86
C THR A 17 1.46 -14.67 -9.13
N CYS A 18 2.10 -13.63 -8.60
CA CYS A 18 1.41 -12.43 -8.10
C CYS A 18 0.47 -11.81 -9.16
N CYS A 19 0.79 -11.97 -10.46
CA CYS A 19 -0.05 -11.55 -11.58
C CYS A 19 -1.37 -12.32 -11.71
N GLN A 20 -1.51 -13.46 -11.03
CA GLN A 20 -2.70 -14.31 -11.07
C GLN A 20 -3.47 -14.32 -9.75
N ILE A 21 -2.76 -14.13 -8.63
CA ILE A 21 -3.35 -14.25 -7.29
C ILE A 21 -3.62 -12.89 -6.62
N CYS A 22 -2.83 -11.84 -6.90
CA CYS A 22 -2.95 -10.54 -6.22
C CYS A 22 -3.82 -9.54 -6.99
N GLU A 23 -4.69 -8.79 -6.30
CA GLU A 23 -5.45 -7.69 -6.86
C GLU A 23 -4.57 -6.44 -6.87
N ILE A 24 -3.85 -6.22 -7.97
CA ILE A 24 -2.88 -5.12 -8.06
C ILE A 24 -3.61 -3.78 -8.13
N TYR A 25 -3.45 -2.96 -7.09
CA TYR A 25 -3.88 -1.57 -7.16
C TYR A 25 -3.00 -0.78 -8.14
N VAL A 26 -3.63 0.12 -8.91
CA VAL A 26 -2.95 0.96 -9.90
C VAL A 26 -3.14 2.41 -9.48
N THR A 27 -2.06 3.11 -9.16
CA THR A 27 -2.10 4.53 -8.77
C THR A 27 -2.47 5.43 -9.97
N PRO A 28 -2.82 6.71 -9.75
CA PRO A 28 -3.00 7.66 -10.86
C PRO A 28 -1.74 7.81 -11.72
N GLY A 29 -0.55 7.83 -11.09
CA GLY A 29 0.71 7.90 -11.82
C GLY A 29 1.06 6.62 -12.57
N ASP A 30 0.68 5.45 -12.06
CA ASP A 30 0.80 4.18 -12.79
C ASP A 30 -0.09 4.21 -14.04
N VAL A 31 -1.30 4.76 -13.93
CA VAL A 31 -2.18 4.94 -15.09
C VAL A 31 -1.48 5.76 -16.16
N GLU A 32 -0.93 6.92 -15.83
CA GLU A 32 -0.22 7.79 -16.78
C GLU A 32 1.00 7.09 -17.40
N ARG A 33 1.85 6.47 -16.59
CA ARG A 33 3.06 5.76 -17.07
C ARG A 33 2.73 4.63 -18.02
N ILE A 34 1.75 3.80 -17.66
CA ILE A 34 1.36 2.64 -18.47
C ILE A 34 0.64 3.09 -19.75
N GLN A 35 -0.23 4.10 -19.67
CA GLN A 35 -0.88 4.68 -20.85
C GLN A 35 0.15 5.23 -21.83
N THR A 36 1.11 6.02 -21.34
CA THR A 36 2.17 6.61 -22.17
C THR A 36 3.00 5.53 -22.87
N PHE A 37 3.32 4.44 -22.18
CA PHE A 37 4.11 3.35 -22.75
C PHE A 37 3.32 2.46 -23.73
N THR A 38 2.07 2.15 -23.42
CA THR A 38 1.29 1.13 -24.15
C THR A 38 0.29 1.70 -25.17
N GLY A 39 -0.08 2.97 -25.04
CA GLY A 39 -1.20 3.58 -25.77
C GLY A 39 -2.58 3.03 -25.37
N ARG A 40 -2.68 2.18 -24.35
CA ARG A 40 -3.93 1.55 -23.90
C ARG A 40 -4.54 2.31 -22.74
N HIS A 41 -5.87 2.43 -22.72
CA HIS A 41 -6.61 3.06 -21.62
C HIS A 41 -7.51 2.08 -20.85
N ASP A 42 -7.62 0.84 -21.32
CA ASP A 42 -8.61 -0.15 -20.89
C ASP A 42 -8.04 -1.20 -19.91
N PHE A 43 -6.86 -0.96 -19.33
CA PHE A 43 -6.12 -1.96 -18.57
C PHE A 43 -6.45 -2.01 -17.06
N TYR A 44 -7.23 -1.05 -16.56
CA TYR A 44 -7.69 -1.05 -15.17
C TYR A 44 -9.21 -0.91 -15.09
N GLU A 45 -9.78 -1.26 -13.95
CA GLU A 45 -11.20 -1.09 -13.64
C GLU A 45 -11.37 -0.65 -12.19
N PHE A 46 -12.53 -0.07 -11.86
CA PHE A 46 -12.94 0.14 -10.48
C PHE A 46 -13.89 -0.98 -10.07
N ARG A 47 -13.55 -1.70 -9.00
CA ARG A 47 -14.44 -2.73 -8.44
C ARG A 47 -14.16 -2.92 -6.95
N LEU A 48 -15.12 -3.54 -6.26
CA LEU A 48 -14.91 -4.05 -4.90
C LEU A 48 -13.81 -5.11 -4.91
N PRO A 49 -12.98 -5.20 -3.84
CA PRO A 49 -12.09 -6.33 -3.68
C PRO A 49 -12.86 -7.66 -3.70
N GLN A 50 -12.30 -8.65 -4.37
CA GLN A 50 -12.84 -10.00 -4.35
C GLN A 50 -12.38 -10.75 -3.11
N ASP A 51 -11.14 -10.51 -2.69
CA ASP A 51 -10.62 -11.01 -1.43
C ASP A 51 -10.90 -10.00 -0.30
N PRO A 52 -11.71 -10.37 0.71
CA PRO A 52 -12.08 -9.48 1.81
C PRO A 52 -10.88 -9.02 2.64
N ARG A 53 -9.73 -9.72 2.56
CA ARG A 53 -8.50 -9.32 3.25
C ARG A 53 -7.95 -7.98 2.77
N TYR A 54 -8.26 -7.54 1.55
CA TYR A 54 -7.90 -6.19 1.12
C TYR A 54 -8.71 -5.09 1.82
N LEU A 55 -9.80 -5.43 2.51
CA LEU A 55 -10.61 -4.48 3.28
C LEU A 55 -10.07 -4.28 4.70
N ASP A 56 -9.30 -5.24 5.22
CA ASP A 56 -8.64 -5.14 6.52
C ASP A 56 -7.38 -4.29 6.38
N GLN A 57 -7.43 -3.04 6.85
CA GLN A 57 -6.39 -2.02 6.67
C GLN A 57 -6.14 -1.24 7.97
N ASP A 58 -6.33 -1.90 9.12
CA ASP A 58 -6.18 -1.27 10.44
C ASP A 58 -4.74 -0.76 10.69
N ASP A 59 -3.75 -1.39 10.05
CA ASP A 59 -2.33 -1.03 10.14
C ASP A 59 -1.91 0.04 9.12
N ASP A 60 -2.80 0.39 8.17
CA ASP A 60 -2.60 1.47 7.20
C ASP A 60 -3.90 2.25 6.88
N PRO A 61 -4.34 3.11 7.82
CA PRO A 61 -5.54 3.92 7.62
C PRO A 61 -5.40 4.92 6.46
N GLU A 62 -4.17 5.29 6.08
CA GLU A 62 -3.96 6.19 4.95
C GLU A 62 -4.21 5.48 3.63
N TRP A 63 -3.74 4.25 3.48
CA TRP A 63 -4.09 3.41 2.34
C TRP A 63 -5.60 3.23 2.25
N ALA A 64 -6.25 2.84 3.36
CA ALA A 64 -7.70 2.67 3.42
C ALA A 64 -8.45 3.91 2.91
N ARG A 65 -8.06 5.10 3.41
CA ARG A 65 -8.68 6.38 3.05
C ARG A 65 -8.43 6.78 1.59
N CYS A 66 -7.22 6.54 1.08
CA CYS A 66 -6.82 7.03 -0.24
C CYS A 66 -7.19 6.08 -1.37
N VAL A 67 -7.15 4.77 -1.15
CA VAL A 67 -7.29 3.77 -2.23
C VAL A 67 -8.74 3.40 -2.50
N PHE A 68 -9.60 3.46 -1.48
CA PHE A 68 -11.00 3.10 -1.56
C PHE A 68 -11.88 4.31 -1.82
N ARG A 69 -12.72 4.21 -2.84
CA ARG A 69 -13.76 5.18 -3.15
C ARG A 69 -14.89 5.10 -2.13
N PRO A 70 -15.79 6.11 -2.05
CA PRO A 70 -16.93 6.08 -1.14
C PRO A 70 -17.87 4.88 -1.33
N ASP A 71 -17.92 4.29 -2.52
CA ASP A 71 -18.68 3.07 -2.81
C ASP A 71 -17.94 1.77 -2.44
N GLY A 72 -16.77 1.88 -1.81
CA GLY A 72 -15.88 0.77 -1.44
C GLY A 72 -15.06 0.19 -2.60
N SER A 73 -15.24 0.69 -3.83
CA SER A 73 -14.46 0.22 -4.97
C SER A 73 -13.06 0.81 -4.98
N ARG A 74 -12.10 0.15 -5.65
CA ARG A 74 -10.74 0.65 -5.85
C ARG A 74 -10.25 0.40 -7.27
N ARG A 75 -9.27 1.19 -7.72
CA ARG A 75 -8.65 1.01 -9.05
C ARG A 75 -7.77 -0.22 -9.06
N VAL A 76 -8.14 -1.24 -9.82
CA VAL A 76 -7.36 -2.48 -9.93
C VAL A 76 -6.99 -2.77 -11.36
N LEU A 77 -5.82 -3.37 -11.52
CA LEU A 77 -5.35 -3.89 -12.80
C LEU A 77 -6.27 -5.02 -13.26
N ARG A 78 -6.76 -4.93 -14.49
CA ARG A 78 -7.66 -5.94 -15.04
C ARG A 78 -6.93 -7.25 -15.28
N ARG A 79 -7.72 -8.32 -15.25
CA ARG A 79 -7.28 -9.68 -15.59
C ARG A 79 -8.01 -10.18 -16.83
N THR A 80 -7.37 -11.09 -17.55
CA THR A 80 -7.99 -11.89 -18.60
C THR A 80 -9.00 -12.86 -17.98
N GLN A 81 -9.77 -13.55 -18.84
CA GLN A 81 -10.69 -14.61 -18.40
C GLN A 81 -9.96 -15.80 -17.75
N SER A 82 -8.67 -16.03 -18.08
CA SER A 82 -7.83 -17.04 -17.42
C SER A 82 -7.38 -16.63 -16.02
N GLY A 83 -7.64 -15.40 -15.60
CA GLY A 83 -7.19 -14.84 -14.32
C GLY A 83 -5.79 -14.21 -14.37
N ASP A 84 -5.15 -14.16 -15.54
CA ASP A 84 -3.85 -13.53 -15.72
C ASP A 84 -3.98 -12.01 -15.76
N CYS A 85 -3.06 -11.29 -15.12
CA CYS A 85 -2.87 -9.87 -15.39
C CYS A 85 -2.74 -9.62 -16.91
N LEU A 86 -3.38 -8.56 -17.41
CA LEU A 86 -3.34 -8.19 -18.84
C LEU A 86 -1.93 -8.01 -19.44
N PHE A 87 -0.91 -7.80 -18.60
CA PHE A 87 0.48 -7.63 -19.03
C PHE A 87 1.34 -8.88 -18.79
N LEU A 88 0.76 -9.99 -18.35
CA LEU A 88 1.47 -11.26 -18.23
C LEU A 88 1.58 -11.93 -19.61
N GLY A 89 2.81 -12.11 -20.10
CA GLY A 89 3.12 -12.88 -21.30
C GLY A 89 3.84 -14.19 -20.98
N ALA A 90 4.13 -14.97 -22.03
CA ALA A 90 4.85 -16.25 -21.91
C ALA A 90 6.24 -16.11 -21.25
N SER A 91 6.86 -14.93 -21.36
CA SER A 91 8.16 -14.60 -20.78
C SER A 91 8.07 -13.78 -19.49
N GLY A 92 6.90 -13.72 -18.86
CA GLY A 92 6.63 -12.91 -17.67
C GLY A 92 6.00 -11.56 -18.02
N CYS A 93 6.10 -10.59 -17.10
CA CYS A 93 5.49 -9.28 -17.28
C CYS A 93 6.10 -8.53 -18.48
N GLN A 94 5.25 -8.11 -19.41
CA GLN A 94 5.61 -7.39 -20.63
C GLN A 94 5.94 -5.91 -20.40
N LEU A 95 5.57 -5.36 -19.24
CA LEU A 95 5.94 -3.99 -18.89
C LEU A 95 7.42 -3.92 -18.47
N PRO A 96 8.19 -2.94 -19.00
CA PRO A 96 9.50 -2.58 -18.47
C PRO A 96 9.41 -2.23 -16.99
N TRP A 97 10.52 -2.40 -16.28
CA TRP A 97 10.55 -2.26 -14.82
C TRP A 97 10.03 -0.90 -14.35
N GLU A 98 10.42 0.16 -15.04
CA GLU A 98 10.09 1.57 -14.75
C GLU A 98 8.65 1.94 -15.12
N VAL A 99 7.93 1.05 -15.81
CA VAL A 99 6.53 1.24 -16.24
C VAL A 99 5.57 0.40 -15.39
N ARG A 100 6.04 -0.68 -14.75
CA ARG A 100 5.20 -1.56 -13.91
C ARG A 100 4.47 -0.78 -12.81
N PRO A 101 3.29 -1.23 -12.35
CA PRO A 101 2.64 -0.65 -11.18
C PRO A 101 3.58 -0.58 -9.98
N LEU A 102 3.53 0.47 -9.17
CA LEU A 102 4.41 0.63 -8.00
C LEU A 102 4.25 -0.54 -7.01
N VAL A 103 3.01 -1.00 -6.82
CA VAL A 103 2.67 -2.21 -6.07
C VAL A 103 3.45 -3.44 -6.57
N CYS A 104 3.57 -3.62 -7.89
CA CYS A 104 4.34 -4.71 -8.49
C CYS A 104 5.86 -4.55 -8.33
N ARG A 105 6.37 -3.32 -8.27
CA ARG A 105 7.81 -3.06 -8.06
C ARG A 105 8.23 -3.30 -6.61
N LEU A 106 7.33 -2.99 -5.68
CA LEU A 106 7.55 -3.19 -4.25
C LEU A 106 7.42 -4.65 -3.83
N TYR A 107 6.60 -5.44 -4.52
CA TYR A 107 6.44 -6.86 -4.18
C TYR A 107 7.78 -7.64 -4.20
N PRO A 108 8.11 -8.44 -3.17
CA PRO A 108 7.28 -8.86 -2.03
C PRO A 108 7.52 -8.05 -0.74
N VAL A 109 8.14 -6.88 -0.79
CA VAL A 109 8.30 -6.04 0.40
C VAL A 109 6.93 -5.58 0.87
N GLU A 110 6.61 -5.82 2.15
CA GLU A 110 5.42 -5.28 2.78
C GLU A 110 5.65 -3.85 3.25
N TYR A 111 4.58 -3.06 3.34
CA TYR A 111 4.68 -1.64 3.67
C TYR A 111 3.37 -1.10 4.27
N THR A 112 3.49 0.03 4.97
CA THR A 112 2.37 0.90 5.36
C THR A 112 2.76 2.34 5.07
N ALA A 113 1.88 3.31 5.33
CA ALA A 113 2.20 4.73 5.19
C ALA A 113 3.46 5.18 5.98
N THR A 114 3.79 4.49 7.08
CA THR A 114 4.94 4.85 7.92
C THR A 114 6.26 4.31 7.41
N GLY A 115 6.26 3.31 6.52
CA GLY A 115 7.49 2.78 5.93
C GLY A 115 7.37 1.36 5.39
N LEU A 116 8.53 0.78 5.11
CA LEU A 116 8.67 -0.63 4.72
C LEU A 116 8.68 -1.51 5.98
N LYS A 117 8.05 -2.68 5.90
CA LYS A 117 8.15 -3.73 6.92
C LYS A 117 9.35 -4.62 6.61
N MET A 118 9.87 -5.28 7.65
CA MET A 118 10.98 -6.23 7.49
C MET A 118 10.52 -7.57 6.91
N ASP A 119 9.25 -7.90 7.10
CA ASP A 119 8.67 -9.16 6.61
C ASP A 119 8.39 -9.07 5.10
N LEU A 120 8.63 -10.19 4.42
CA LEU A 120 8.31 -10.35 3.01
C LEU A 120 6.94 -11.02 2.89
N ALA A 121 6.14 -10.54 1.94
CA ALA A 121 4.83 -11.06 1.66
C ALA A 121 4.89 -12.57 1.36
N ASP A 122 3.99 -13.31 2.00
CA ASP A 122 3.82 -14.73 1.73
C ASP A 122 3.44 -14.97 0.27
N GLY A 123 3.99 -16.03 -0.32
CA GLY A 123 3.65 -16.47 -1.67
C GLY A 123 4.70 -16.22 -2.74
N CYS A 124 5.82 -15.55 -2.40
CA CYS A 124 6.97 -15.53 -3.31
C CYS A 124 7.70 -16.89 -3.25
N PRO A 125 7.96 -17.57 -4.39
CA PRO A 125 8.52 -18.92 -4.41
C PRO A 125 10.02 -18.91 -4.11
N VAL A 126 10.37 -18.74 -2.84
CA VAL A 126 11.76 -18.79 -2.36
C VAL A 126 12.43 -20.14 -2.65
N ASP A 127 11.63 -21.19 -2.86
CA ASP A 127 12.10 -22.52 -3.28
C ASP A 127 12.67 -22.55 -4.71
N LEU A 128 12.46 -21.49 -5.50
CA LEU A 128 13.09 -21.28 -6.82
C LEU A 128 14.46 -20.62 -6.74
N LEU A 129 14.87 -20.17 -5.56
CA LEU A 129 16.15 -19.51 -5.37
C LEU A 129 17.28 -20.54 -5.23
N PRO A 130 18.45 -20.30 -5.85
CA PRO A 130 19.66 -21.03 -5.52
C PRO A 130 19.98 -20.97 -4.03
N PRO A 131 20.64 -22.00 -3.46
CA PRO A 131 21.08 -21.99 -2.07
C PRO A 131 21.89 -20.72 -1.73
N GLY A 132 21.52 -20.06 -0.64
CA GLY A 132 22.20 -18.84 -0.17
C GLY A 132 21.86 -17.56 -0.93
N GLN A 133 21.01 -17.61 -1.97
CA GLN A 133 20.56 -16.40 -2.65
C GLN A 133 19.37 -15.75 -1.92
N ASP A 134 19.53 -14.48 -1.56
CA ASP A 134 18.47 -13.64 -1.00
C ASP A 134 17.40 -13.28 -2.04
N LEU A 135 16.14 -13.18 -1.60
CA LEU A 135 14.98 -12.97 -2.47
C LEU A 135 14.97 -11.57 -3.11
N LEU A 136 15.24 -10.53 -2.32
CA LEU A 136 15.28 -9.15 -2.82
C LEU A 136 16.41 -9.01 -3.85
N SER A 137 17.56 -9.59 -3.53
CA SER A 137 18.70 -9.68 -4.44
C SER A 137 18.36 -10.43 -5.74
N ALA A 138 17.58 -11.51 -5.66
CA ALA A 138 17.13 -12.25 -6.84
C ALA A 138 16.12 -11.50 -7.72
N LEU A 139 15.40 -10.55 -7.13
CA LEU A 139 14.48 -9.64 -7.83
C LEU A 139 15.17 -8.37 -8.34
N GLY A 140 16.46 -8.17 -8.01
CA GLY A 140 17.17 -6.94 -8.31
C GLY A 140 16.63 -5.73 -7.53
N LEU A 141 16.05 -5.98 -6.36
CA LEU A 141 15.46 -4.97 -5.49
C LEU A 141 16.38 -4.67 -4.31
N THR A 142 16.72 -3.40 -4.13
CA THR A 142 17.42 -2.91 -2.94
C THR A 142 16.47 -2.17 -2.00
N CYS A 143 16.76 -2.11 -0.71
CA CYS A 143 15.95 -1.34 0.25
C CYS A 143 15.84 0.14 -0.15
N ALA A 144 16.93 0.74 -0.62
CA ALA A 144 16.94 2.13 -1.08
C ALA A 144 15.97 2.37 -2.27
N GLN A 145 15.90 1.43 -3.22
CA GLN A 145 14.93 1.51 -4.32
C GLN A 145 13.50 1.32 -3.80
N ALA A 146 13.28 0.36 -2.90
CA ALA A 146 11.96 0.13 -2.31
C ALA A 146 11.47 1.38 -1.56
N GLU A 147 12.33 2.07 -0.82
CA GLU A 147 11.97 3.32 -0.13
C GLU A 147 11.58 4.45 -1.10
N VAL A 148 12.28 4.56 -2.24
CA VAL A 148 11.92 5.54 -3.29
C VAL A 148 10.54 5.24 -3.85
N TRP A 149 10.28 3.98 -4.23
CA TRP A 149 8.98 3.59 -4.78
C TRP A 149 7.86 3.64 -3.75
N HIS A 150 8.15 3.37 -2.48
CA HIS A 150 7.22 3.53 -1.38
C HIS A 150 6.79 4.98 -1.22
N ARG A 151 7.74 5.93 -1.13
CA ARG A 151 7.40 7.36 -1.09
C ARG A 151 6.59 7.79 -2.30
N GLN A 152 6.96 7.30 -3.48
CA GLN A 152 6.22 7.58 -4.71
C GLN A 152 4.79 7.02 -4.66
N LEU A 153 4.61 5.80 -4.16
CA LEU A 153 3.29 5.16 -4.02
C LEU A 153 2.37 6.00 -3.15
N TYR A 154 2.81 6.37 -1.94
CA TYR A 154 1.98 7.18 -1.04
C TYR A 154 1.76 8.61 -1.55
N ALA A 155 2.73 9.19 -2.27
CA ALA A 155 2.50 10.47 -2.94
C ALA A 155 1.40 10.35 -4.02
N GLU A 156 1.40 9.28 -4.81
CA GLU A 156 0.45 9.10 -5.90
C GLU A 156 -0.96 8.72 -5.41
N ILE A 157 -1.11 7.91 -4.36
CA ILE A 157 -2.46 7.60 -3.83
C ILE A 157 -3.15 8.83 -3.23
N ARG A 158 -2.40 9.80 -2.70
CA ARG A 158 -2.96 11.08 -2.22
C ARG A 158 -3.54 11.94 -3.34
N MET A 159 -3.16 11.67 -4.59
CA MET A 159 -3.66 12.35 -5.78
C MET A 159 -4.94 11.72 -6.34
N GLU A 160 -5.53 10.75 -5.63
CA GLU A 160 -6.74 10.09 -6.08
C GLU A 160 -7.89 11.09 -6.31
N PRO A 161 -8.55 11.08 -7.50
CA PRO A 161 -9.54 12.10 -7.85
C PRO A 161 -10.73 12.20 -6.89
N HIS A 162 -11.12 11.08 -6.26
CA HIS A 162 -12.22 11.07 -5.30
C HIS A 162 -11.88 11.83 -4.01
N LEU A 163 -10.61 12.03 -3.69
CA LEU A 163 -10.19 12.88 -2.57
C LEU A 163 -10.29 14.38 -2.90
N LEU A 164 -10.17 14.74 -4.19
CA LEU A 164 -10.18 16.13 -4.65
C LEU A 164 -11.59 16.64 -4.98
N THR A 165 -12.48 15.74 -5.40
CA THR A 165 -13.85 16.05 -5.81
C THR A 165 -14.83 16.04 -4.64
N ASN A 166 -14.49 15.35 -3.55
CA ASN A 166 -15.21 15.41 -2.29
C ASN A 166 -14.76 16.65 -1.50
N GLY A 167 -15.16 17.84 -1.96
CA GLY A 167 -15.38 18.96 -1.04
C GLY A 167 -16.38 18.54 0.05
N PRO A 168 -16.45 19.26 1.20
CA PRO A 168 -17.09 18.76 2.40
C PRO A 168 -18.43 18.12 2.11
N THR A 169 -18.52 16.84 2.43
CA THR A 169 -19.71 16.02 2.16
C THR A 169 -20.93 16.65 2.82
N GLU A 170 -22.11 16.36 2.32
CA GLU A 170 -23.39 16.85 2.85
C GLU A 170 -23.54 16.64 4.38
N LEU A 171 -22.81 15.67 4.95
CA LEU A 171 -22.65 15.48 6.40
C LEU A 171 -21.93 16.63 7.13
N GLU A 172 -20.88 17.21 6.55
CA GLU A 172 -20.16 18.35 7.13
C GLU A 172 -20.97 19.66 7.00
N ARG A 173 -21.83 19.79 5.97
CA ARG A 173 -22.82 20.88 5.86
C ARG A 173 -23.92 20.78 6.94
N ILE A 174 -24.35 19.56 7.28
CA ILE A 174 -25.33 19.35 8.37
C ILE A 174 -24.72 19.69 9.74
N GLN A 175 -23.41 19.52 9.94
CA GLN A 175 -22.74 19.92 11.17
C GLN A 175 -22.47 21.43 11.25
N THR A 176 -22.13 22.10 10.15
CA THR A 176 -21.95 23.57 10.15
C THR A 176 -23.26 24.33 10.32
N LEU A 177 -24.40 23.81 9.83
CA LEU A 177 -25.72 24.40 10.09
C LEU A 177 -26.20 24.27 11.55
N ARG A 178 -25.54 23.47 12.40
CA ARG A 178 -25.87 23.36 13.84
C ARG A 178 -25.13 24.35 14.74
N LEU A 179 -24.03 24.95 14.27
CA LEU A 179 -23.20 25.84 15.09
C LEU A 179 -23.56 27.33 14.97
N ASP A 180 -24.38 27.71 13.99
CA ASP A 180 -24.86 29.10 13.80
C ASP A 180 -26.30 29.32 14.29
N ARG A 181 -26.71 28.68 15.39
CA ARG A 181 -27.92 29.10 16.11
C ARG A 181 -27.52 29.97 17.32
N PRO A 182 -27.50 31.31 17.21
CA PRO A 182 -27.30 32.15 18.37
C PRO A 182 -28.58 32.12 19.22
N GLY A 183 -28.42 31.81 20.51
CA GLY A 183 -29.41 32.06 21.55
C GLY A 183 -29.76 30.84 22.39
N GLN A 184 -29.15 30.69 23.55
CA GLN A 184 -29.73 31.25 24.78
C GLN A 184 -28.74 31.12 25.94
N GLU A 185 -28.30 32.28 26.45
CA GLU A 185 -27.61 32.42 27.72
C GLU A 185 -28.50 31.89 28.86
N ALA A 186 -27.97 30.96 29.65
CA ALA A 186 -28.42 30.71 31.00
C ALA A 186 -27.21 30.89 31.93
N SER A 187 -27.18 32.04 32.58
CA SER A 187 -26.23 32.42 33.61
C SER A 187 -26.43 31.60 34.88
N ILE A 188 -25.36 31.09 35.51
CA ILE A 188 -25.25 30.96 36.98
C ILE A 188 -23.78 31.22 37.40
N PRO A 189 -23.51 31.90 38.54
CA PRO A 189 -22.21 32.48 38.89
C PRO A 189 -21.43 31.75 40.01
N GLY A 190 -20.11 32.02 40.06
CA GLY A 190 -19.25 31.91 41.26
C GLY A 190 -18.41 30.62 41.32
N GLY A 191 -17.10 30.61 41.62
CA GLY A 191 -16.14 31.66 41.95
C GLY A 191 -14.82 31.04 42.45
N LEU A 192 -13.75 31.86 42.43
CA LEU A 192 -12.51 31.82 43.26
C LEU A 192 -11.28 30.96 42.83
N SER A 193 -10.31 31.68 42.24
CA SER A 193 -8.90 31.89 42.69
C SER A 193 -7.82 30.77 42.70
N ARG A 194 -6.88 30.85 41.71
CA ARG A 194 -5.38 31.08 41.74
C ARG A 194 -4.48 30.46 42.87
N PRO A 195 -3.11 30.41 42.76
CA PRO A 195 -2.12 30.02 41.71
C PRO A 195 -0.99 29.07 42.31
N PRO A 196 0.32 29.12 41.95
CA PRO A 196 1.03 28.43 40.85
C PRO A 196 2.24 27.51 41.29
N THR A 197 2.78 26.71 40.34
CA THR A 197 4.17 26.12 40.15
C THR A 197 4.95 25.47 41.34
N PRO A 198 5.88 24.49 41.16
CA PRO A 198 7.03 24.55 40.24
C PRO A 198 7.49 23.23 39.56
N THR A 199 8.31 23.44 38.52
CA THR A 199 9.20 22.49 37.81
C THR A 199 10.29 21.93 38.73
N PRO A 200 10.82 20.73 38.42
CA PRO A 200 12.28 20.62 38.40
C PRO A 200 12.83 19.87 37.17
N ALA A 201 14.08 20.24 36.86
CA ALA A 201 14.94 19.69 35.83
C ALA A 201 15.58 18.35 36.25
N GLY A 202 15.95 17.54 35.25
CA GLY A 202 16.80 16.34 35.41
C GLY A 202 17.41 15.92 34.08
N THR A 203 18.74 15.80 34.08
CA THR A 203 19.68 15.70 32.94
C THR A 203 19.87 14.25 32.42
N PRO A 204 20.84 13.91 31.53
CA PRO A 204 20.62 13.01 30.40
C PRO A 204 21.08 11.57 30.65
N ALA A 205 20.43 10.60 30.00
CA ALA A 205 20.91 9.23 29.93
C ALA A 205 21.60 8.98 28.57
N ASN A 206 22.91 8.73 28.63
CA ASN A 206 23.64 7.95 27.63
C ASN A 206 23.02 6.55 27.55
N SER A 207 22.82 6.00 26.35
CA SER A 207 22.99 4.56 26.12
C SER A 207 22.97 4.18 24.64
N SER A 208 24.13 3.66 24.21
CA SER A 208 24.33 2.45 23.41
C SER A 208 23.51 2.20 22.15
N ALA A 209 24.23 2.21 21.03
CA ALA A 209 23.90 1.47 19.81
C ALA A 209 23.53 0.01 20.15
N GLY A 210 22.28 -0.35 19.86
CA GLY A 210 21.78 -1.72 19.87
C GLY A 210 21.13 -1.97 18.51
N THR A 211 21.65 -2.96 17.79
CA THR A 211 21.05 -3.54 16.60
C THR A 211 19.63 -3.98 16.95
N GLN A 212 18.65 -3.19 16.53
CA GLN A 212 17.25 -3.42 16.85
C GLN A 212 16.67 -4.44 15.88
N ALA A 213 16.73 -5.71 16.27
CA ALA A 213 15.79 -6.70 15.78
C ALA A 213 14.44 -6.41 16.47
N CYS A 214 13.47 -5.93 15.71
CA CYS A 214 12.13 -5.61 16.21
C CYS A 214 11.15 -6.72 15.85
N GLY A 215 10.31 -7.06 16.83
CA GLY A 215 9.52 -8.28 16.88
C GLY A 215 8.22 -8.27 16.09
N ALA A 216 7.62 -9.45 16.07
CA ALA A 216 6.46 -9.85 15.27
C ALA A 216 5.13 -9.25 15.75
N GLY A 217 4.30 -8.85 14.79
CA GLY A 217 2.89 -8.53 14.97
C GLY A 217 2.23 -8.26 13.61
N LYS A 218 1.27 -9.10 13.22
CA LYS A 218 0.85 -9.39 11.84
C LYS A 218 -0.34 -8.56 11.33
N THR A 219 -0.24 -8.13 10.07
CA THR A 219 -1.21 -8.34 8.97
C THR A 219 -0.54 -7.86 7.67
N ALA A 220 -0.62 -8.67 6.62
CA ALA A 220 0.06 -8.43 5.35
C ALA A 220 -0.80 -7.56 4.44
N SER A 221 -0.21 -6.56 3.76
CA SER A 221 -0.92 -5.76 2.74
C SER A 221 -1.35 -6.61 1.52
N TYR A 222 -0.85 -7.85 1.44
CA TYR A 222 -1.25 -8.84 0.46
C TYR A 222 -1.92 -10.05 1.12
N PRO A 223 -3.02 -10.54 0.55
CA PRO A 223 -3.61 -11.80 0.97
C PRO A 223 -2.59 -12.94 0.84
N GLN A 224 -2.28 -13.61 1.96
CA GLN A 224 -1.51 -14.85 1.98
C GLN A 224 -2.12 -15.87 0.98
N SER A 225 -1.29 -16.54 0.19
CA SER A 225 -1.76 -17.57 -0.73
C SER A 225 -2.52 -18.67 0.03
N MET A 226 -3.68 -19.10 -0.51
CA MET A 226 -4.53 -20.15 0.07
C MET A 226 -3.74 -21.42 0.45
N PRO A 227 -4.18 -22.18 1.49
CA PRO A 227 -3.58 -23.47 1.80
C PRO A 227 -3.62 -24.38 0.57
N LYS A 228 -2.51 -25.08 0.32
CA LYS A 228 -2.42 -26.09 -0.74
C LYS A 228 -3.56 -27.09 -0.56
N VAL A 229 -4.53 -27.08 -1.48
CA VAL A 229 -5.47 -28.20 -1.60
C VAL A 229 -4.63 -29.41 -1.99
N ALA A 230 -4.59 -30.40 -1.10
CA ALA A 230 -3.90 -31.67 -1.28
C ALA A 230 -4.60 -32.54 -2.33
#